data_AF-R0GP37-F1
#
_entry.id   AF-R0GP37-F1
#
_cell.length_a   1.000
_cell.length_b   1.000
_cell.length_c   1.000
_cell.angle_alpha   90.00
_cell.angle_beta   90.00
_cell.angle_gamma   90.00
#
_symmetry.space_group_name_H-M   'P 1'
#
loop_
_entity.id
_entity.type
_entity.pdbx_description
1 polymer ?
#
loop_
_entity_poly.entity_id
_entity_poly.type
_entity_poly.pdbx_seq_one_letter_code
_entity_poly.pdbx_strand_id
1 'polypeptide(L)'
;MVKVTMWVPVLAAILLVTVAKIPVAEGVTCTVSELFPCAPAYTSSSPPSRTCCTKLREQTPCFCGYLRNPSLRGYINNPNSRKVSSICKISPPRC
;
A
#
# COMPACT_ATOMS: atom_id res chain seq x y z
N MET A 1 -33.54 28.94 -0.47
CA MET A 1 -32.47 29.89 -0.11
C MET A 1 -31.39 29.09 0.61
N VAL A 2 -30.54 28.48 -0.21
CA VAL A 2 -29.15 28.90 -0.45
C VAL A 2 -28.23 28.54 0.74
N LYS A 3 -27.62 27.36 0.74
CA LYS A 3 -26.38 27.05 -0.02
C LYS A 3 -25.11 27.48 0.72
N VAL A 4 -24.95 27.05 1.98
CA VAL A 4 -23.62 27.03 2.64
C VAL A 4 -23.46 25.87 3.65
N THR A 5 -24.53 25.23 4.11
CA THR A 5 -24.44 24.28 5.26
C THR A 5 -24.23 22.81 4.88
N MET A 6 -24.28 22.45 3.59
CA MET A 6 -24.35 21.06 3.13
C MET A 6 -23.04 20.56 2.47
N TRP A 7 -21.90 21.19 2.74
CA TRP A 7 -20.60 20.84 2.13
C TRP A 7 -19.44 20.84 3.14
N VAL A 8 -19.72 20.96 4.44
CA VAL A 8 -18.68 20.98 5.49
C VAL A 8 -18.47 19.62 6.18
N PRO A 9 -19.47 18.73 6.38
CA PRO A 9 -19.19 17.48 7.10
C PRO A 9 -18.55 16.40 6.20
N VAL A 10 -18.71 16.50 4.87
CA VAL A 10 -18.16 15.51 3.92
C VAL A 10 -16.64 15.64 3.79
N LEU A 11 -16.10 16.85 3.89
CA LEU A 11 -14.65 17.08 3.86
C LEU A 11 -13.96 16.65 5.16
N ALA A 12 -14.67 16.71 6.30
CA ALA A 12 -14.13 16.23 7.58
C ALA A 12 -14.14 14.70 7.69
N ALA A 13 -15.06 14.00 7.00
CA ALA A 13 -15.16 12.54 7.03
C ALA A 13 -14.07 11.83 6.20
N ILE A 14 -13.50 12.48 5.19
CA ILE A 14 -12.44 11.88 4.35
C ILE A 14 -11.07 11.92 5.06
N LEU A 15 -10.91 12.71 6.12
CA LEU A 15 -9.69 12.74 6.93
C LEU A 15 -9.62 11.62 7.99
N LEU A 16 -10.60 10.71 8.02
CA LEU A 16 -10.56 9.45 8.77
C LEU A 16 -10.03 8.31 7.90
N VAL A 17 -9.02 8.58 7.07
CA VAL A 17 -8.11 7.52 6.61
C VAL A 17 -7.42 6.99 7.86
N THR A 18 -8.00 5.95 8.45
CA THR A 18 -7.41 5.18 9.53
C THR A 18 -6.11 4.58 9.01
N VAL A 19 -5.02 5.31 9.22
CA VAL A 19 -3.69 4.74 9.16
C VAL A 19 -3.68 3.71 10.27
N ALA A 20 -3.94 2.44 9.92
CA ALA A 20 -3.62 1.30 10.74
C ALA A 20 -2.11 1.31 10.94
N LYS A 21 -1.65 2.08 11.93
CA LYS A 21 -0.28 2.07 12.40
C LYS A 21 -0.09 0.74 13.10
N ILE A 22 0.31 -0.26 12.34
CA ILE A 22 0.73 -1.55 12.88
C ILE A 22 2.12 -1.29 13.46
N PRO A 23 2.32 -1.45 14.78
CA PRO A 23 3.63 -1.28 15.38
C PRO A 23 4.50 -2.44 14.89
N VAL A 24 5.26 -2.20 13.83
CA VAL A 24 6.36 -3.08 13.43
C VAL A 24 7.65 -2.41 13.89
N ALA A 25 8.49 -3.20 14.54
CA ALA A 25 9.74 -2.84 15.17
C ALA A 25 10.55 -1.80 14.37
N GLU A 26 10.87 -0.71 15.07
CA GLU A 26 12.00 0.22 14.88
C GLU A 26 12.40 0.49 13.41
N GLY A 27 11.73 1.47 12.80
CA GLY A 27 12.32 2.27 11.70
C GLY A 27 11.47 2.43 10.44
N VAL A 28 10.55 1.51 10.12
CA VAL A 28 9.74 1.58 8.89
C VAL A 28 8.30 1.95 9.21
N THR A 29 7.84 3.08 8.68
CA THR A 29 6.43 3.45 8.71
C THR A 29 5.67 2.60 7.69
N CYS A 30 4.76 1.74 8.19
CA CYS A 30 3.93 0.90 7.33
C CYS A 30 2.87 1.74 6.61
N THR A 31 3.21 2.28 5.45
CA THR A 31 2.31 3.08 4.60
C THR A 31 2.34 2.58 3.15
N VAL A 32 1.15 2.35 2.58
CA VAL A 32 1.01 1.81 1.22
C VAL A 32 1.52 2.80 0.16
N SER A 33 1.56 4.09 0.49
CA SER A 33 2.11 5.14 -0.36
C SER A 33 3.58 4.90 -0.74
N GLU A 34 4.36 4.23 0.11
CA GLU A 34 5.76 3.88 -0.22
C GLU A 34 5.84 2.92 -1.42
N LEU A 35 4.76 2.20 -1.74
CA LEU A 35 4.70 1.29 -2.88
C LEU A 35 4.21 1.96 -4.17
N PHE A 36 3.92 3.27 -4.15
CA PHE A 36 3.52 4.01 -5.34
C PHE A 36 4.48 3.86 -6.54
N PRO A 37 5.82 3.79 -6.37
CA PRO A 37 6.74 3.50 -7.47
C PRO A 37 6.51 2.15 -8.16
N CYS A 38 5.80 1.21 -7.53
CA CYS A 38 5.42 -0.08 -8.10
C CYS A 38 4.08 -0.05 -8.85
N ALA A 39 3.30 1.04 -8.77
CA ALA A 39 2.02 1.18 -9.44
C ALA A 39 2.04 0.78 -10.94
N PRO A 40 2.99 1.25 -11.78
CA PRO A 40 3.02 0.83 -13.19
C PRO A 40 3.24 -0.68 -13.33
N ALA A 41 4.13 -1.26 -12.52
CA ALA A 41 4.40 -2.69 -12.55
C ALA A 41 3.20 -3.54 -12.07
N TYR A 42 2.38 -3.01 -11.16
CA TYR A 42 1.16 -3.65 -10.69
C TYR A 42 0.00 -3.54 -11.67
N THR A 43 -0.10 -2.46 -12.45
CA THR A 43 -1.25 -2.23 -13.35
C THR A 43 -1.01 -2.70 -14.78
N SER A 44 0.18 -2.45 -15.35
CA SER A 44 0.45 -2.66 -16.78
C SER A 44 1.43 -3.80 -17.06
N SER A 45 1.78 -4.61 -16.06
CA SER A 45 2.79 -5.69 -16.17
C SER A 45 4.17 -5.22 -16.65
N SER A 46 4.45 -3.91 -16.62
CA SER A 46 5.76 -3.35 -16.93
C SER A 46 6.81 -3.86 -15.94
N PRO A 47 8.09 -3.98 -16.34
CA PRO A 47 9.14 -4.34 -15.41
C PRO A 47 9.21 -3.35 -14.23
N PRO A 48 9.43 -3.82 -12.98
CA PRO A 48 9.55 -2.93 -11.83
C PRO A 48 10.82 -2.09 -11.92
N SER A 49 10.72 -0.82 -11.50
CA SER A 49 11.86 0.06 -11.36
C SER A 49 12.75 -0.36 -10.19
N ARG A 50 14.01 0.10 -10.17
CA ARG A 50 14.90 -0.10 -9.01
C ARG A 50 14.29 0.48 -7.73
N THR A 51 13.70 1.66 -7.82
CA THR A 51 13.01 2.33 -6.70
C THR A 51 11.85 1.49 -6.18
N CYS A 52 11.04 0.91 -7.08
CA CYS A 52 9.99 -0.03 -6.68
C CYS A 52 10.56 -1.19 -5.87
N CYS A 53 11.57 -1.89 -6.37
CA CYS A 53 12.14 -3.03 -5.64
C CYS A 53 12.76 -2.63 -4.29
N THR A 54 13.39 -1.46 -4.20
CA THR A 54 13.92 -0.94 -2.92
C THR A 54 12.80 -0.69 -1.91
N LYS A 55 11.76 0.04 -2.31
CA LYS A 55 10.61 0.33 -1.44
C LYS A 55 9.82 -0.91 -1.05
N LEU A 56 9.65 -1.84 -1.99
CA LEU A 56 8.98 -3.10 -1.73
C LEU A 56 9.75 -3.93 -0.68
N ARG A 57 11.09 -3.91 -0.71
CA ARG A 57 11.92 -4.58 0.29
C ARG A 57 11.84 -3.90 1.65
N GLU A 58 11.90 -2.58 1.71
CA GLU A 58 11.71 -1.80 2.94
C GLU A 58 10.38 -2.13 3.62
N GLN A 59 9.31 -2.32 2.84
CA GLN A 59 7.96 -2.60 3.34
C GLN A 59 7.66 -4.09 3.64
N THR A 60 8.61 -5.00 3.42
CA THR A 60 8.46 -6.44 3.76
C THR A 60 7.88 -6.69 5.16
N PRO A 61 8.37 -6.06 6.26
CA PRO A 61 7.78 -6.19 7.59
C PRO A 61 6.28 -5.87 7.68
N CYS A 62 5.77 -5.01 6.81
CA CYS A 62 4.41 -4.49 6.85
C CYS A 62 3.41 -5.34 6.05
N PHE A 63 3.87 -6.28 5.22
CA PHE A 63 3.00 -7.01 4.30
C PHE A 63 1.93 -7.85 4.98
N CYS A 64 2.22 -8.50 6.11
CA CYS A 64 1.19 -9.20 6.87
C CYS A 64 0.07 -8.26 7.31
N GLY A 65 0.44 -7.04 7.69
CA GLY A 65 -0.50 -5.98 8.00
C GLY A 65 -1.40 -5.61 6.82
N TYR A 66 -0.80 -5.43 5.65
CA TYR A 66 -1.56 -5.12 4.43
C TYR A 66 -2.46 -6.27 3.98
N LEU A 67 -2.01 -7.53 4.14
CA LEU A 67 -2.79 -8.72 3.79
C LEU A 67 -4.00 -8.92 4.72
N ARG A 68 -3.89 -8.52 6.00
CA ARG A 68 -4.99 -8.55 6.97
C ARG A 68 -6.01 -7.44 6.74
N ASN A 69 -5.63 -6.34 6.10
CA ASN A 69 -6.55 -5.26 5.76
C ASN A 69 -7.27 -5.58 4.43
N PRO A 70 -8.59 -5.83 4.43
CA PRO A 70 -9.31 -6.21 3.22
C PRO A 70 -9.25 -5.16 2.10
N SER A 71 -9.19 -3.87 2.45
CA SER A 71 -9.08 -2.77 1.49
C SER A 71 -7.71 -2.70 0.80
N LEU A 72 -6.67 -3.25 1.42
CA LEU A 72 -5.30 -3.25 0.90
C LEU A 72 -4.89 -4.59 0.31
N ARG A 73 -5.58 -5.66 0.69
CA ARG A 73 -5.26 -7.03 0.28
C ARG A 73 -5.19 -7.17 -1.24
N GLY A 74 -6.11 -6.57 -1.99
CA GLY A 74 -6.11 -6.63 -3.46
C GLY A 74 -4.88 -5.97 -4.11
N TYR A 75 -4.32 -4.94 -3.46
CA TYR A 75 -3.14 -4.23 -3.95
C TYR A 75 -1.86 -5.07 -3.78
N ILE A 76 -1.75 -5.83 -2.69
CA ILE A 76 -0.56 -6.64 -2.37
C ILE A 76 -0.70 -8.09 -2.85
N ASN A 77 -1.91 -8.63 -2.96
CA ASN A 77 -2.19 -10.02 -3.30
C ASN A 77 -2.97 -10.12 -4.63
N ASN A 78 -2.29 -9.86 -5.74
CA ASN A 78 -2.78 -10.08 -7.10
C ASN A 78 -1.68 -10.72 -7.97
N PRO A 79 -1.99 -11.18 -9.20
CA PRO A 79 -1.00 -11.84 -10.05
C PRO A 79 0.22 -10.96 -10.39
N ASN A 80 -0.01 -9.66 -10.64
CA ASN A 80 1.06 -8.73 -10.99
C ASN A 80 1.95 -8.43 -9.79
N SER A 81 1.38 -8.27 -8.60
CA SER A 81 2.18 -8.06 -7.38
C SER A 81 3.06 -9.26 -7.08
N ARG A 82 2.56 -10.49 -7.26
CA ARG A 82 3.37 -11.73 -7.13
C ARG A 82 4.51 -11.78 -8.14
N LYS A 83 4.25 -11.39 -9.40
CA LYS A 83 5.28 -11.31 -10.45
C LYS A 83 6.35 -10.27 -10.09
N VAL A 84 5.94 -9.09 -9.62
CA VAL A 84 6.86 -8.04 -9.17
C VAL A 84 7.70 -8.50 -7.98
N SER A 85 7.09 -9.13 -6.97
CA SER A 85 7.82 -9.71 -5.84
C SER A 85 8.86 -10.73 -6.30
N SER A 86 8.54 -11.58 -7.28
CA SER A 86 9.49 -12.53 -7.86
C SER A 86 10.66 -11.83 -8.57
N ILE A 87 10.39 -10.83 -9.41
CA ILE A 87 11.43 -10.05 -10.12
C ILE A 87 12.34 -9.31 -9.12
N CYS A 88 11.75 -8.70 -8.08
CA CYS A 88 12.47 -8.00 -7.04
C CYS A 88 13.12 -8.91 -5.98
N LYS A 89 12.98 -10.25 -6.12
CA LYS A 89 13.51 -11.27 -5.19
C LYS A 89 13.03 -11.13 -3.75
N ILE A 90 11.75 -10.79 -3.59
CA ILE A 90 11.12 -10.66 -2.28
C ILE A 90 10.34 -11.93 -1.97
N SER A 91 10.67 -12.55 -0.84
CA SER A 91 9.99 -13.75 -0.37
C SER A 91 8.57 -13.42 0.10
N PRO A 92 7.59 -14.31 -0.14
CA PRO A 92 6.25 -14.12 0.41
C PRO A 92 6.30 -14.12 1.93
N PRO A 93 5.58 -13.21 2.60
CA PRO A 93 5.60 -13.12 4.05
C PRO A 93 4.90 -14.34 4.65
N ARG A 94 5.40 -14.83 5.80
CA ARG A 94 4.70 -15.81 6.62
C ARG A 94 3.83 -15.04 7.61
N CYS A 95 2.53 -15.09 7.35
CA CYS A 95 1.46 -14.51 8.14
C CYS A 95 0.45 -15.64 8.40
#